data_AF-A0A255ZB16-F1
#
_entry.id   AF-A0A255ZB16-F1
#
_cell.length_a   1.000
_cell.length_b   1.000
_cell.length_c   1.000
_cell.angle_alpha   90.00
_cell.angle_beta   90.00
_cell.angle_gamma   90.00
#
_symmetry.space_group_name_H-M   'P 1'
#
loop_
_entity.id
_entity.type
_entity.pdbx_description
1 polymer ?
#
loop_
_entity_poly.entity_id
_entity_poly.type
_entity_poly.pdbx_seq_one_letter_code
_entity_poly.pdbx_strand_id
1 'polypeptide(L)'
;MQLGTIEGYFGSPWTWQQRTETMRFLAPHGYGFHIYAPKADTYLRREWRTPHPEATMAELARFGAGCRAAGVRFGVGLSPYEAYKDFDTGMADDLGAKLRFLDALGIDDLAILFDDMDGNLPDLAERQARIINAAAERTGASRIIVCPTYYSDDPVLDKVFGARPPDYLASLGRLLDPAIDIFWTGEEVCSREFSPHHLDKIADLLRRRPLLWDNYPVNDGQRMSQHLHLRAFTGRHGDLLKDRITGHAVNPALQPVLTRIPMLTLPESYRQGRDYCYGVSFRAAATQVLGAELAALVTLDLLTLQEFPRDLLGSRQQALLDRYGAHPHPGAIEIVQWLRGDYRMDDSVVQTQ
;
A
#
# COMPACT_ATOMS: atom_id res chain seq x y z
N MET A 1 12.95 -8.97 9.69
CA MET A 1 11.60 -8.63 9.20
C MET A 1 11.76 -7.96 7.85
N GLN A 2 10.99 -8.36 6.85
CA GLN A 2 11.05 -7.74 5.52
C GLN A 2 10.05 -6.58 5.47
N LEU A 3 10.54 -5.35 5.35
CA LEU A 3 9.72 -4.16 5.16
C LEU A 3 9.70 -3.78 3.69
N GLY A 4 8.59 -3.22 3.24
CA GLY A 4 8.46 -2.72 1.89
C GLY A 4 7.31 -1.74 1.75
N THR A 5 7.06 -1.36 0.51
CA THR A 5 6.02 -0.39 0.16
C THR A 5 5.11 -1.00 -0.89
N ILE A 6 3.83 -0.67 -0.83
CA ILE A 6 2.87 -0.96 -1.90
C ILE A 6 2.21 0.35 -2.30
N GLU A 7 2.42 0.81 -3.53
CA GLU A 7 1.73 1.98 -4.06
C GLU A 7 0.30 1.57 -4.44
N GLY A 8 -0.56 1.31 -3.45
CA GLY A 8 -1.88 0.71 -3.65
C GLY A 8 -3.06 1.66 -3.41
N TYR A 9 -2.78 2.96 -3.33
CA TYR A 9 -3.77 4.00 -3.03
C TYR A 9 -4.53 4.48 -4.27
N PHE A 10 -5.68 5.12 -4.01
CA PHE A 10 -6.46 5.89 -4.98
C PHE A 10 -5.92 7.32 -5.11
N GLY A 11 -6.10 7.93 -6.28
CA GLY A 11 -5.75 9.33 -6.54
C GLY A 11 -4.66 9.50 -7.58
N SER A 12 -4.03 10.68 -7.57
CA SER A 12 -2.95 10.99 -8.52
C SER A 12 -1.71 10.18 -8.15
N PRO A 13 -1.21 9.30 -9.04
CA PRO A 13 0.00 8.54 -8.78
C PRO A 13 1.20 9.47 -8.64
N TRP A 14 2.23 9.02 -7.92
CA TRP A 14 3.50 9.73 -7.88
C TRP A 14 4.11 9.81 -9.28
N THR A 15 4.89 10.86 -9.53
CA THR A 15 5.76 10.90 -10.72
C THR A 15 6.88 9.86 -10.59
N TRP A 16 7.47 9.46 -11.72
CA TRP A 16 8.61 8.54 -11.72
C TRP A 16 9.81 9.05 -10.91
N GLN A 17 10.04 10.36 -10.94
CA GLN A 17 11.07 11.00 -10.12
C GLN A 17 10.75 10.86 -8.62
N GLN A 18 9.52 11.19 -8.21
CA GLN A 18 9.09 11.07 -6.81
C GLN A 18 9.22 9.63 -6.30
N ARG A 19 8.80 8.64 -7.10
CA ARG A 19 8.99 7.20 -6.78
C ARG A 19 10.47 6.87 -6.55
N THR A 20 11.32 7.26 -7.49
CA THR A 20 12.77 7.00 -7.45
C THR A 20 13.41 7.63 -6.21
N GLU A 21 13.09 8.88 -5.91
CA GLU A 21 13.62 9.59 -4.75
C GLU A 21 13.14 8.98 -3.44
N THR A 22 11.86 8.61 -3.34
CA THR A 22 11.30 7.97 -2.15
C THR A 22 11.95 6.61 -1.91
N MET A 23 12.10 5.78 -2.94
CA MET A 23 12.74 4.47 -2.78
C MET A 23 14.23 4.57 -2.46
N ARG A 24 14.97 5.50 -3.09
CA ARG A 24 16.36 5.79 -2.73
C ARG A 24 16.49 6.25 -1.28
N PHE A 25 15.53 7.04 -0.80
CA PHE A 25 15.51 7.51 0.58
C PHE A 25 15.23 6.38 1.57
N LEU A 26 14.26 5.50 1.28
CA LEU A 26 13.79 4.47 2.21
C LEU A 26 14.66 3.20 2.22
N ALA A 27 15.32 2.86 1.11
CA ALA A 27 16.12 1.63 1.01
C ALA A 27 17.17 1.48 2.12
N PRO A 28 17.96 2.51 2.48
CA PRO A 28 18.93 2.44 3.59
C PRO A 28 18.29 2.21 4.97
N HIS A 29 16.98 2.45 5.10
CA HIS A 29 16.23 2.27 6.35
C HIS A 29 15.54 0.89 6.44
N GLY A 30 15.89 -0.06 5.56
CA GLY A 30 15.44 -1.44 5.61
C GLY A 30 14.19 -1.76 4.79
N TYR A 31 13.73 -0.82 3.96
CA TYR A 31 12.68 -1.07 2.97
C TYR A 31 13.26 -1.83 1.77
N GLY A 32 13.06 -3.15 1.75
CA GLY A 32 13.69 -4.09 0.82
C GLY A 32 12.82 -4.52 -0.36
N PHE A 33 11.58 -4.07 -0.46
CA PHE A 33 10.74 -4.30 -1.64
C PHE A 33 9.78 -3.14 -1.91
N HIS A 34 9.40 -2.97 -3.18
CA HIS A 34 8.40 -2.02 -3.64
C HIS A 34 7.46 -2.70 -4.64
N ILE A 35 6.16 -2.62 -4.40
CA ILE A 35 5.11 -3.13 -5.30
C ILE A 35 4.40 -1.94 -5.93
N TYR A 36 4.56 -1.78 -7.25
CA TYR A 36 3.84 -0.80 -8.05
C TYR A 36 2.43 -1.32 -8.35
N ALA A 37 1.40 -0.72 -7.73
CA ALA A 37 0.01 -1.11 -7.91
C ALA A 37 -0.99 0.08 -7.86
N PRO A 38 -0.66 1.28 -8.39
CA PRO A 38 -1.51 2.45 -8.20
C PRO A 38 -2.86 2.21 -8.87
N LYS A 39 -3.96 2.46 -8.15
CA LYS A 39 -5.31 2.17 -8.65
C LYS A 39 -5.64 2.92 -9.95
N ALA A 40 -5.02 4.08 -10.16
CA ALA A 40 -5.18 4.87 -11.37
C ALA A 40 -4.55 4.26 -12.64
N ASP A 41 -3.66 3.25 -12.52
CA ASP A 41 -3.09 2.58 -13.69
C ASP A 41 -4.07 1.53 -14.22
N THR A 42 -4.91 1.93 -15.20
CA THR A 42 -5.96 1.07 -15.74
C THR A 42 -5.42 -0.21 -16.38
N TYR A 43 -4.20 -0.19 -16.91
CA TYR A 43 -3.54 -1.36 -17.52
C TYR A 43 -3.09 -2.39 -16.48
N LEU A 44 -3.17 -2.11 -15.18
CA LEU A 44 -3.02 -3.09 -14.11
C LEU A 44 -4.36 -3.51 -13.50
N ARG A 45 -5.48 -2.95 -13.96
CA ARG A 45 -6.81 -3.19 -13.41
C ARG A 45 -7.88 -3.35 -14.49
N ARG A 46 -8.63 -2.31 -14.85
CA ARG A 46 -9.80 -2.43 -15.75
C ARG A 46 -9.43 -2.82 -17.18
N GLU A 47 -8.28 -2.36 -17.66
CA GLU A 47 -7.74 -2.63 -18.99
C GLU A 47 -6.55 -3.61 -18.93
N TRP A 48 -6.54 -4.51 -17.94
CA TRP A 48 -5.36 -5.34 -17.65
C TRP A 48 -4.88 -6.21 -18.83
N ARG A 49 -5.77 -6.55 -19.76
CA ARG A 49 -5.45 -7.30 -20.99
C ARG A 49 -4.69 -6.48 -22.02
N THR A 50 -4.78 -5.15 -21.94
CA THR A 50 -4.08 -4.23 -22.83
C THR A 50 -2.65 -4.01 -22.33
N PRO A 51 -1.63 -4.07 -23.20
CA PRO A 51 -0.27 -3.71 -22.82
C PRO A 51 -0.19 -2.21 -22.49
N HIS A 52 0.70 -1.85 -21.56
CA HIS A 52 1.02 -0.46 -21.30
C HIS A 52 1.59 0.20 -22.56
N PRO A 53 1.38 1.52 -22.77
CA PRO A 53 2.09 2.27 -23.80
C PRO A 53 3.61 2.16 -23.64
N GLU A 54 4.34 2.12 -24.76
CA GLU A 54 5.81 1.91 -24.77
C GLU A 54 6.57 2.90 -23.88
N ALA A 55 6.17 4.18 -23.88
CA ALA A 55 6.79 5.20 -23.04
C ALA A 55 6.62 4.90 -21.54
N THR A 56 5.42 4.52 -21.12
CA THR A 56 5.13 4.12 -19.73
C THR A 56 5.91 2.85 -19.35
N MET A 57 6.01 1.90 -20.28
CA MET A 57 6.77 0.67 -20.09
C MET A 57 8.27 0.94 -19.89
N ALA A 58 8.85 1.85 -20.68
CA ALA A 58 10.25 2.26 -20.54
C ALA A 58 10.52 2.92 -19.18
N GLU A 59 9.59 3.74 -18.70
CA GLU A 59 9.66 4.35 -17.38
C GLU A 59 9.59 3.32 -16.24
N LEU A 60 8.64 2.38 -16.32
CA LEU A 60 8.53 1.25 -15.38
C LEU A 60 9.81 0.42 -15.33
N ALA A 61 10.36 0.07 -16.50
CA ALA A 61 11.61 -0.70 -16.59
C ALA A 61 12.79 0.05 -15.96
N ARG A 62 12.90 1.35 -16.23
CA ARG A 62 13.93 2.22 -15.65
C ARG A 62 13.80 2.33 -14.14
N PHE A 63 12.58 2.51 -13.63
CA PHE A 63 12.32 2.56 -12.19
C PHE A 63 12.63 1.22 -11.51
N GLY A 64 12.17 0.10 -12.08
CA GLY A 64 12.45 -1.24 -11.56
C GLY A 64 13.94 -1.56 -11.51
N ALA A 65 14.70 -1.20 -12.55
CA ALA A 65 16.16 -1.31 -12.55
C ALA A 65 16.82 -0.46 -11.45
N GLY A 66 16.30 0.76 -11.22
CA GLY A 66 16.75 1.63 -10.13
C GLY A 66 16.51 1.04 -8.74
N CYS A 67 15.34 0.42 -8.51
CA CYS A 67 15.04 -0.30 -7.27
C CYS A 67 16.03 -1.45 -7.03
N ARG A 68 16.22 -2.32 -8.04
CA ARG A 68 17.15 -3.46 -7.93
C ARG A 68 18.59 -3.01 -7.68
N ALA A 69 19.05 -1.94 -8.34
CA ALA A 69 20.37 -1.35 -8.11
C ALA A 69 20.54 -0.82 -6.67
N ALA A 70 19.45 -0.44 -6.00
CA ALA A 70 19.43 -0.03 -4.60
C ALA A 70 19.23 -1.20 -3.61
N GLY A 71 19.23 -2.46 -4.09
CA GLY A 71 18.99 -3.64 -3.25
C GLY A 71 17.51 -3.82 -2.88
N VAL A 72 16.59 -3.20 -3.61
CA VAL A 72 15.14 -3.28 -3.39
C VAL A 72 14.53 -4.17 -4.46
N ARG A 73 13.77 -5.20 -4.03
CA ARG A 73 12.97 -6.03 -4.94
C ARG A 73 11.90 -5.18 -5.61
N PHE A 74 11.80 -5.26 -6.92
CA PHE A 74 10.76 -4.54 -7.66
C PHE A 74 9.63 -5.47 -8.04
N GLY A 75 8.42 -5.14 -7.62
CA GLY A 75 7.21 -5.89 -7.92
C GLY A 75 6.13 -5.07 -8.58
N VAL A 76 5.18 -5.78 -9.17
CA VAL A 76 3.97 -5.19 -9.77
C VAL A 76 2.73 -5.88 -9.21
N GLY A 77 1.74 -5.08 -8.84
CA GLY A 77 0.39 -5.54 -8.53
C GLY A 77 -0.48 -5.55 -9.77
N LEU A 78 -1.05 -6.71 -10.08
CA LEU A 78 -2.01 -6.91 -11.14
C LEU A 78 -3.36 -7.27 -10.52
N SER A 79 -4.39 -6.50 -10.83
CA SER A 79 -5.78 -6.85 -10.59
C SER A 79 -6.39 -7.36 -11.89
N PRO A 80 -6.54 -8.69 -12.09
CA PRO A 80 -7.23 -9.25 -13.25
C PRO A 80 -8.74 -9.00 -13.10
N TYR A 81 -9.13 -7.73 -13.29
CA TYR A 81 -10.43 -7.21 -12.92
C TYR A 81 -11.53 -8.05 -13.57
N GLU A 82 -12.46 -8.52 -12.74
CA GLU A 82 -13.60 -9.38 -13.10
C GLU A 82 -13.28 -10.74 -13.75
N ALA A 83 -12.01 -11.14 -13.88
CA ALA A 83 -11.65 -12.43 -14.47
C ALA A 83 -12.24 -13.64 -13.72
N TYR A 84 -12.54 -13.50 -12.42
CA TYR A 84 -13.16 -14.55 -11.60
C TYR A 84 -14.62 -14.85 -11.99
N LYS A 85 -15.31 -13.95 -12.69
CA LYS A 85 -16.68 -14.16 -13.17
C LYS A 85 -16.73 -15.26 -14.23
N ASP A 86 -15.78 -15.23 -15.17
CA ASP A 86 -15.63 -16.21 -16.24
C ASP A 86 -14.14 -16.41 -16.61
N PHE A 87 -13.52 -17.44 -16.02
CA PHE A 87 -12.11 -17.78 -16.23
C PHE A 87 -12.01 -19.07 -17.04
N ASP A 88 -12.12 -18.92 -18.35
CA ASP A 88 -11.97 -19.99 -19.34
C ASP A 88 -10.52 -20.08 -19.87
N THR A 89 -10.31 -20.89 -20.90
CA THR A 89 -8.97 -21.04 -21.51
C THR A 89 -8.49 -19.74 -22.14
N GLY A 90 -9.37 -18.98 -22.80
CA GLY A 90 -9.02 -17.70 -23.42
C GLY A 90 -8.58 -16.66 -22.39
N MET A 91 -9.33 -16.53 -21.29
CA MET A 91 -8.97 -15.67 -20.17
C MET A 91 -7.64 -16.08 -19.52
N ALA A 92 -7.37 -17.38 -19.45
CA ALA A 92 -6.11 -17.89 -18.95
C ALA A 92 -4.94 -17.55 -19.89
N ASP A 93 -5.14 -17.59 -21.21
CA ASP A 93 -4.13 -17.20 -22.21
C ASP A 93 -3.85 -15.69 -22.18
N ASP A 94 -4.90 -14.86 -22.04
CA ASP A 94 -4.79 -13.40 -21.85
C ASP A 94 -3.98 -13.07 -20.60
N LEU A 95 -4.25 -13.76 -19.48
CA LEU A 95 -3.46 -13.64 -18.25
C LEU A 95 -1.99 -14.01 -18.50
N GLY A 96 -1.74 -15.13 -19.17
CA GLY A 96 -0.38 -15.54 -19.52
C GLY A 96 0.35 -14.51 -20.39
N ALA A 97 -0.34 -13.87 -21.34
CA ALA A 97 0.24 -12.81 -22.16
C ALA A 97 0.61 -11.58 -21.34
N LYS A 98 -0.27 -11.14 -20.43
CA LYS A 98 0.01 -10.02 -19.52
C LYS A 98 1.18 -10.32 -18.59
N LEU A 99 1.25 -11.53 -18.04
CA LEU A 99 2.35 -11.94 -17.15
C LEU A 99 3.70 -11.93 -17.86
N ARG A 100 3.78 -12.46 -19.10
CA ARG A 100 5.02 -12.38 -19.90
C ARG A 100 5.46 -10.93 -20.14
N PHE A 101 4.50 -10.03 -20.36
CA PHE A 101 4.79 -8.60 -20.51
C PHE A 101 5.36 -8.01 -19.23
N LEU A 102 4.80 -8.34 -18.07
CA LEU A 102 5.32 -7.89 -16.77
C LEU A 102 6.68 -8.51 -16.44
N ASP A 103 6.87 -9.79 -16.72
CA ASP A 103 8.14 -10.50 -16.50
C ASP A 103 9.28 -9.90 -17.34
N ALA A 104 8.98 -9.35 -18.53
CA ALA A 104 9.96 -8.66 -19.37
C ALA A 104 10.53 -7.38 -18.71
N LEU A 105 9.88 -6.83 -17.68
CA LEU A 105 10.43 -5.75 -16.83
C LEU A 105 11.50 -6.25 -15.84
N GLY A 106 11.61 -7.57 -15.69
CA GLY A 106 12.42 -8.22 -14.66
C GLY A 106 11.83 -8.04 -13.26
N ILE A 107 10.51 -8.19 -13.10
CA ILE A 107 9.88 -8.14 -11.77
C ILE A 107 10.40 -9.28 -10.88
N ASP A 108 10.68 -8.95 -9.62
CA ASP A 108 11.04 -9.91 -8.58
C ASP A 108 9.81 -10.47 -7.88
N ASP A 109 8.79 -9.62 -7.69
CA ASP A 109 7.54 -9.91 -6.99
C ASP A 109 6.32 -9.68 -7.90
N LEU A 110 5.40 -10.63 -7.94
CA LEU A 110 4.09 -10.47 -8.56
C LEU A 110 3.02 -10.46 -7.47
N ALA A 111 2.20 -9.42 -7.40
CA ALA A 111 1.02 -9.42 -6.55
C ALA A 111 -0.26 -9.57 -7.39
N ILE A 112 -1.09 -10.58 -7.13
CA ILE A 112 -2.41 -10.73 -7.76
C ILE A 112 -3.48 -10.21 -6.81
N LEU A 113 -4.20 -9.18 -7.21
CA LEU A 113 -5.00 -8.35 -6.32
C LEU A 113 -6.50 -8.50 -6.61
N PHE A 114 -7.25 -8.98 -5.62
CA PHE A 114 -8.71 -9.15 -5.69
C PHE A 114 -9.51 -8.16 -4.84
N ASP A 115 -8.86 -7.13 -4.32
CA ASP A 115 -9.48 -6.05 -3.56
C ASP A 115 -10.38 -5.16 -4.42
N ASP A 116 -11.33 -4.49 -3.78
CA ASP A 116 -12.21 -3.50 -4.40
C ASP A 116 -13.02 -4.05 -5.59
N MET A 117 -13.58 -5.25 -5.42
CA MET A 117 -14.42 -5.95 -6.41
C MET A 117 -15.60 -6.66 -5.74
N ASP A 118 -16.66 -6.94 -6.49
CA ASP A 118 -17.83 -7.68 -6.02
C ASP A 118 -17.43 -9.12 -5.61
N GLY A 119 -17.65 -9.45 -4.34
CA GLY A 119 -17.34 -10.73 -3.74
C GLY A 119 -18.57 -11.58 -3.43
N ASN A 120 -19.77 -11.22 -3.90
CA ASN A 120 -21.02 -11.92 -3.59
C ASN A 120 -21.21 -13.20 -4.43
N LEU A 121 -20.22 -14.10 -4.37
CA LEU A 121 -20.21 -15.39 -5.06
C LEU A 121 -19.87 -16.50 -4.06
N PRO A 122 -20.66 -17.60 -3.99
CA PRO A 122 -20.43 -18.67 -3.01
C PRO A 122 -19.11 -19.43 -3.22
N ASP A 123 -18.63 -19.53 -4.46
CA ASP A 123 -17.41 -20.23 -4.89
C ASP A 123 -16.24 -19.26 -5.18
N LEU A 124 -16.25 -18.08 -4.55
CA LEU A 124 -15.27 -17.03 -4.80
C LEU A 124 -13.82 -17.49 -4.55
N ALA A 125 -13.58 -18.23 -3.47
CA ALA A 125 -12.24 -18.70 -3.10
C ALA A 125 -11.68 -19.65 -4.18
N GLU A 126 -12.50 -20.59 -4.68
CA GLU A 126 -12.14 -21.53 -5.73
C GLU A 126 -11.85 -20.82 -7.05
N ARG A 127 -12.68 -19.82 -7.41
CA ARG A 127 -12.48 -19.00 -8.61
C ARG A 127 -11.17 -18.22 -8.57
N GLN A 128 -10.87 -17.59 -7.45
CA GLN A 128 -9.63 -16.84 -7.27
C GLN A 128 -8.42 -17.76 -7.23
N ALA A 129 -8.49 -18.88 -6.50
CA ALA A 129 -7.41 -19.85 -6.44
C ALA A 129 -7.04 -20.39 -7.83
N ARG A 130 -8.02 -20.64 -8.70
CA ARG A 130 -7.76 -21.03 -10.10
C ARG A 130 -6.96 -19.99 -10.87
N ILE A 131 -7.28 -18.70 -10.72
CA ILE A 131 -6.55 -17.60 -11.36
C ILE A 131 -5.14 -17.49 -10.78
N ILE A 132 -5.00 -17.55 -9.46
CA ILE A 132 -3.71 -17.44 -8.76
C ILE A 132 -2.78 -18.57 -9.18
N ASN A 133 -3.26 -19.82 -9.18
CA ASN A 133 -2.45 -20.97 -9.58
C ASN A 133 -2.06 -20.88 -11.05
N ALA A 134 -2.98 -20.46 -11.93
CA ALA A 134 -2.67 -20.21 -13.34
C ALA A 134 -1.66 -19.08 -13.56
N ALA A 135 -1.62 -18.07 -12.68
CA ALA A 135 -0.59 -17.04 -12.70
C ALA A 135 0.76 -17.59 -12.22
N ALA A 136 0.75 -18.37 -11.14
CA ALA A 136 1.94 -18.97 -10.55
C ALA A 136 2.67 -19.93 -11.49
N GLU A 137 1.93 -20.67 -12.31
CA GLU A 137 2.50 -21.56 -13.33
C GLU A 137 3.16 -20.81 -14.50
N ARG A 138 2.89 -19.50 -14.66
CA ARG A 138 3.23 -18.75 -15.89
C ARG A 138 4.18 -17.58 -15.67
N THR A 139 4.24 -17.02 -14.46
CA THR A 139 5.15 -15.91 -14.15
C THR A 139 6.58 -16.39 -13.89
N GLY A 140 7.55 -15.57 -14.26
CA GLY A 140 8.95 -15.70 -13.87
C GLY A 140 9.30 -15.05 -12.53
N ALA A 141 8.35 -14.38 -11.87
CA ALA A 141 8.59 -13.73 -10.58
C ALA A 141 8.97 -14.75 -9.49
N SER A 142 9.95 -14.40 -8.67
CA SER A 142 10.48 -15.29 -7.62
C SER A 142 9.63 -15.33 -6.36
N ARG A 143 8.69 -14.39 -6.21
CA ARG A 143 7.72 -14.36 -5.11
C ARG A 143 6.36 -13.94 -5.64
N ILE A 144 5.33 -14.66 -5.18
CA ILE A 144 3.94 -14.39 -5.51
C ILE A 144 3.22 -14.01 -4.23
N ILE A 145 2.44 -12.94 -4.32
CA ILE A 145 1.64 -12.39 -3.23
C ILE A 145 0.20 -12.29 -3.74
N VAL A 146 -0.79 -12.50 -2.88
CA VAL A 146 -2.18 -12.28 -3.24
C VAL A 146 -2.88 -11.34 -2.26
N CYS A 147 -3.69 -10.42 -2.77
CA CYS A 147 -4.66 -9.71 -1.94
C CYS A 147 -6.03 -10.36 -2.13
N PRO A 148 -6.60 -11.01 -1.11
CA PRO A 148 -7.94 -11.56 -1.19
C PRO A 148 -8.98 -10.44 -1.25
N THR A 149 -10.19 -10.69 -1.74
CA THR A 149 -11.29 -9.70 -1.73
C THR A 149 -11.65 -9.28 -0.31
N TYR A 150 -11.72 -10.23 0.61
CA TYR A 150 -11.92 -9.97 2.03
C TYR A 150 -10.57 -10.00 2.74
N TYR A 151 -9.83 -8.90 2.64
CA TYR A 151 -8.46 -8.71 3.19
C TYR A 151 -8.41 -8.19 4.63
N SER A 152 -9.57 -8.11 5.28
CA SER A 152 -9.76 -7.65 6.66
C SER A 152 -10.98 -8.33 7.31
N ASP A 153 -11.03 -8.29 8.64
CA ASP A 153 -12.26 -8.59 9.41
C ASP A 153 -13.20 -7.37 9.49
N ASP A 154 -12.86 -6.25 8.85
CA ASP A 154 -13.69 -5.05 8.78
C ASP A 154 -15.06 -5.33 8.13
N PRO A 155 -16.19 -5.11 8.84
CA PRO A 155 -17.52 -5.30 8.28
C PRO A 155 -17.84 -4.39 7.09
N VAL A 156 -17.06 -3.32 6.87
CA VAL A 156 -17.22 -2.47 5.68
C VAL A 156 -17.00 -3.27 4.39
N LEU A 157 -16.13 -4.28 4.40
CA LEU A 157 -15.88 -5.10 3.22
C LEU A 157 -17.15 -5.90 2.83
N ASP A 158 -17.84 -6.49 3.80
CA ASP A 158 -19.09 -7.21 3.56
C ASP A 158 -20.22 -6.28 3.08
N LYS A 159 -20.19 -5.02 3.52
CA LYS A 159 -21.16 -4.00 3.06
C LYS A 159 -20.91 -3.57 1.61
N VAL A 160 -19.65 -3.41 1.21
CA VAL A 160 -19.27 -2.84 -0.09
C VAL A 160 -19.11 -3.92 -1.17
N PHE A 161 -18.57 -5.09 -0.80
CA PHE A 161 -18.30 -6.20 -1.73
C PHE A 161 -19.36 -7.31 -1.68
N GLY A 162 -20.36 -7.20 -0.79
CA GLY A 162 -21.34 -8.24 -0.56
C GLY A 162 -20.92 -9.21 0.55
N ALA A 163 -21.83 -10.08 0.95
CA ALA A 163 -21.60 -10.98 2.09
C ALA A 163 -20.48 -11.98 1.79
N ARG A 164 -19.45 -12.04 2.65
CA ARG A 164 -18.35 -12.99 2.43
C ARG A 164 -18.83 -14.44 2.59
N PRO A 165 -18.35 -15.37 1.73
CA PRO A 165 -18.59 -16.79 1.95
C PRO A 165 -18.00 -17.24 3.30
N PRO A 166 -18.71 -18.05 4.11
CA PRO A 166 -18.29 -18.41 5.47
C PRO A 166 -16.87 -19.00 5.58
N ASP A 167 -16.46 -19.81 4.59
CA ASP A 167 -15.16 -20.50 4.59
C ASP A 167 -14.12 -19.84 3.66
N TYR A 168 -14.37 -18.61 3.19
CA TYR A 168 -13.57 -17.97 2.13
C TYR A 168 -12.05 -18.01 2.39
N LEU A 169 -11.59 -17.52 3.55
CA LEU A 169 -10.16 -17.51 3.90
C LEU A 169 -9.59 -18.91 4.11
N ALA A 170 -10.36 -19.82 4.72
CA ALA A 170 -9.95 -21.20 4.96
C ALA A 170 -9.80 -21.99 3.64
N SER A 171 -10.71 -21.75 2.69
CA SER A 171 -10.63 -22.31 1.34
C SER A 171 -9.41 -21.77 0.60
N LEU A 172 -9.15 -20.46 0.60
CA LEU A 172 -7.92 -19.91 0.01
C LEU A 172 -6.67 -20.49 0.67
N GLY A 173 -6.65 -20.60 2.00
CA GLY A 173 -5.56 -21.21 2.74
C GLY A 173 -5.21 -22.63 2.27
N ARG A 174 -6.24 -23.44 2.03
CA ARG A 174 -6.12 -24.83 1.56
C ARG A 174 -5.77 -24.95 0.07
N LEU A 175 -6.29 -24.07 -0.78
CA LEU A 175 -6.22 -24.19 -2.24
C LEU A 175 -4.93 -23.61 -2.85
N LEU A 176 -4.25 -22.73 -2.12
CA LEU A 176 -3.02 -22.07 -2.57
C LEU A 176 -1.77 -22.78 -2.06
N ASP A 177 -0.71 -22.74 -2.86
CA ASP A 177 0.62 -23.20 -2.47
C ASP A 177 1.07 -22.47 -1.18
N PRO A 178 1.60 -23.19 -0.15
CA PRO A 178 2.12 -22.57 1.07
C PRO A 178 3.19 -21.49 0.88
N ALA A 179 3.89 -21.47 -0.26
CA ALA A 179 4.89 -20.46 -0.59
C ALA A 179 4.30 -19.13 -1.09
N ILE A 180 2.99 -19.08 -1.42
CA ILE A 180 2.31 -17.85 -1.83
C ILE A 180 1.95 -17.04 -0.60
N ASP A 181 2.48 -15.81 -0.52
CA ASP A 181 2.13 -14.86 0.54
C ASP A 181 0.69 -14.33 0.35
N ILE A 182 -0.01 -14.07 1.45
CA ILE A 182 -1.37 -13.49 1.44
C ILE A 182 -1.37 -12.19 2.22
N PHE A 183 -1.81 -11.11 1.57
CA PHE A 183 -1.98 -9.81 2.22
C PHE A 183 -3.09 -9.82 3.26
N TRP A 184 -2.89 -9.06 4.33
CA TRP A 184 -3.88 -8.83 5.37
C TRP A 184 -3.74 -7.42 5.95
N THR A 185 -4.84 -6.68 6.09
CA THR A 185 -4.82 -5.30 6.61
C THR A 185 -5.15 -5.21 8.10
N GLY A 186 -5.54 -6.33 8.72
CA GLY A 186 -5.80 -6.43 10.16
C GLY A 186 -7.29 -6.54 10.49
N GLU A 187 -7.67 -6.05 11.67
CA GLU A 187 -9.07 -6.06 12.14
C GLU A 187 -9.92 -5.01 11.40
N GLU A 188 -9.27 -3.99 10.84
CA GLU A 188 -9.91 -2.92 10.06
C GLU A 188 -9.15 -2.75 8.72
N VAL A 189 -9.77 -2.08 7.73
CA VAL A 189 -9.07 -1.70 6.49
C VAL A 189 -7.87 -0.80 6.82
N CYS A 190 -8.07 0.17 7.72
CA CYS A 190 -7.03 1.02 8.28
C CYS A 190 -6.84 0.73 9.76
N SER A 191 -6.27 -0.44 10.08
CA SER A 191 -6.15 -0.92 11.47
C SER A 191 -5.43 0.03 12.41
N ARG A 192 -6.06 0.35 13.55
CA ARG A 192 -5.41 1.10 14.64
C ARG A 192 -4.18 0.38 15.21
N GLU A 193 -4.24 -0.94 15.32
CA GLU A 193 -3.15 -1.80 15.79
C GLU A 193 -3.29 -3.21 15.20
N PHE A 194 -2.23 -4.02 15.31
CA PHE A 194 -2.28 -5.43 14.94
C PHE A 194 -2.24 -6.31 16.20
N SER A 195 -3.40 -6.84 16.58
CA SER A 195 -3.56 -7.73 17.73
C SER A 195 -2.87 -9.09 17.50
N PRO A 196 -1.99 -9.58 18.40
CA PRO A 196 -1.26 -10.84 18.18
C PRO A 196 -2.19 -12.06 18.06
N HIS A 197 -3.22 -12.13 18.91
CA HIS A 197 -4.21 -13.20 18.87
C HIS A 197 -5.01 -13.21 17.56
N HIS A 198 -5.35 -12.02 17.03
CA HIS A 198 -5.99 -11.90 15.73
C HIS A 198 -5.12 -12.46 14.62
N LEU A 199 -3.84 -12.09 14.59
CA LEU A 199 -2.90 -12.61 13.60
C LEU A 199 -2.70 -14.13 13.70
N ASP A 200 -2.69 -14.69 14.92
CA ASP A 200 -2.61 -16.14 15.14
C ASP A 200 -3.86 -16.84 14.54
N LYS A 201 -5.07 -16.32 14.78
CA LYS A 201 -6.33 -16.80 14.17
C LYS A 201 -6.28 -16.73 12.64
N ILE A 202 -5.80 -15.61 12.09
CA ILE A 202 -5.69 -15.43 10.63
C ILE A 202 -4.67 -16.39 10.05
N ALA A 203 -3.55 -16.62 10.73
CA ALA A 203 -2.55 -17.60 10.31
C ALA A 203 -3.12 -19.03 10.28
N ASP A 204 -3.97 -19.40 11.24
CA ASP A 204 -4.65 -20.69 11.26
C ASP A 204 -5.61 -20.87 10.07
N LEU A 205 -6.40 -19.83 9.75
CA LEU A 205 -7.32 -19.85 8.60
C LEU A 205 -6.55 -19.93 7.27
N LEU A 206 -5.55 -19.07 7.10
CA LEU A 206 -4.75 -19.02 5.88
C LEU A 206 -3.75 -20.19 5.77
N ARG A 207 -3.52 -20.93 6.87
CA ARG A 207 -2.49 -21.99 6.98
C ARG A 207 -1.06 -21.50 6.72
N ARG A 208 -0.84 -20.19 6.91
CA ARG A 208 0.43 -19.49 6.75
C ARG A 208 0.34 -18.13 7.44
N ARG A 209 1.47 -17.60 7.87
CA ARG A 209 1.54 -16.24 8.41
C ARG A 209 1.18 -15.23 7.32
N PRO A 210 0.36 -14.19 7.60
CA PRO A 210 0.04 -13.18 6.61
C PRO A 210 1.23 -12.26 6.32
N LEU A 211 1.24 -11.68 5.13
CA LEU A 211 2.03 -10.49 4.79
C LEU A 211 1.16 -9.27 5.12
N LEU A 212 1.63 -8.32 5.94
CA LEU A 212 0.79 -7.15 6.24
C LEU A 212 0.75 -6.19 5.05
N TRP A 213 -0.45 -5.74 4.71
CA TRP A 213 -0.68 -4.52 3.93
C TRP A 213 -1.19 -3.47 4.92
N ASP A 214 -0.34 -2.53 5.29
CA ASP A 214 -0.66 -1.52 6.29
C ASP A 214 -1.12 -0.21 5.63
N ASN A 215 -2.38 0.14 5.80
CA ASN A 215 -2.98 1.39 5.31
C ASN A 215 -2.72 2.58 6.26
N TYR A 216 -1.53 2.64 6.85
CA TYR A 216 -0.98 3.84 7.47
C TYR A 216 0.38 4.10 6.83
N PRO A 217 0.66 5.29 6.28
CA PRO A 217 -0.05 6.56 6.44
C PRO A 217 -0.99 6.95 5.29
N VAL A 218 -1.42 6.03 4.41
CA VAL A 218 -2.28 6.38 3.26
C VAL A 218 -3.42 7.33 3.65
N ASN A 219 -3.60 8.39 2.87
CA ASN A 219 -4.60 9.43 3.08
C ASN A 219 -5.39 9.71 1.80
N ASP A 220 -5.77 8.64 1.11
CA ASP A 220 -6.58 8.68 -0.09
C ASP A 220 -8.09 8.68 0.22
N GLY A 221 -8.89 8.82 -0.84
CA GLY A 221 -10.35 8.91 -0.71
C GLY A 221 -10.84 10.22 -0.07
N GLN A 222 -12.14 10.44 -0.15
CA GLN A 222 -12.76 11.73 0.20
C GLN A 222 -12.51 12.14 1.66
N ARG A 223 -12.58 11.17 2.59
CA ARG A 223 -12.45 11.44 4.02
C ARG A 223 -10.99 11.59 4.46
N MET A 224 -10.09 10.68 4.07
CA MET A 224 -8.71 10.72 4.57
C MET A 224 -7.88 11.82 3.88
N SER A 225 -8.18 12.18 2.64
CA SER A 225 -7.50 13.30 1.95
C SER A 225 -7.67 14.66 2.63
N GLN A 226 -8.60 14.75 3.59
CA GLN A 226 -8.78 15.92 4.46
C GLN A 226 -7.75 15.99 5.59
N HIS A 227 -6.80 15.05 5.67
CA HIS A 227 -5.82 14.94 6.76
C HIS A 227 -4.41 14.66 6.20
N LEU A 228 -3.37 15.14 6.89
CA LEU A 228 -1.99 14.74 6.65
C LEU A 228 -1.55 13.77 7.76
N HIS A 229 -1.40 12.50 7.42
CA HIS A 229 -0.97 11.46 8.35
C HIS A 229 0.56 11.49 8.53
N LEU A 230 1.03 12.16 9.58
CA LEU A 230 2.45 12.45 9.83
C LEU A 230 3.02 11.80 11.10
N ARG A 231 2.16 11.35 12.03
CA ARG A 231 2.58 10.74 13.30
C ARG A 231 3.49 9.53 13.08
N ALA A 232 4.33 9.26 14.06
CA ALA A 232 5.05 8.00 14.10
C ALA A 232 4.07 6.81 14.19
N PHE A 233 4.47 5.66 13.63
CA PHE A 233 3.70 4.42 13.76
C PHE A 233 3.46 4.08 15.22
N THR A 234 2.27 3.58 15.51
CA THR A 234 1.87 3.01 16.82
C THR A 234 1.07 1.72 16.59
N GLY A 235 0.97 0.86 17.60
CA GLY A 235 0.26 -0.43 17.47
C GLY A 235 0.96 -1.48 16.60
N ARG A 236 2.23 -1.24 16.20
CA ARG A 236 3.08 -2.15 15.40
C ARG A 236 4.28 -2.65 16.22
N HIS A 237 4.01 -3.22 17.39
CA HIS A 237 5.04 -3.63 18.34
C HIS A 237 5.89 -4.79 17.80
N GLY A 238 7.18 -4.55 17.58
CA GLY A 238 8.07 -5.53 16.94
C GLY A 238 8.19 -6.86 17.67
N ASP A 239 8.20 -6.83 19.00
CA ASP A 239 8.27 -8.03 19.84
C ASP A 239 7.02 -8.91 19.72
N LEU A 240 5.89 -8.33 19.35
CA LEU A 240 4.63 -9.04 19.18
C LEU A 240 4.43 -9.56 17.75
N LEU A 241 4.87 -8.78 16.75
CA LEU A 241 4.56 -9.04 15.34
C LEU A 241 5.61 -9.86 14.60
N LYS A 242 6.89 -9.80 15.01
CA LYS A 242 8.01 -10.29 14.18
C LYS A 242 7.90 -11.76 13.75
N ASP A 243 7.30 -12.59 14.60
CA ASP A 243 7.19 -14.03 14.38
C ASP A 243 5.82 -14.43 13.82
N ARG A 244 4.88 -13.49 13.69
CA ARG A 244 3.48 -13.71 13.25
C ARG A 244 3.20 -13.34 11.80
N ILE A 245 4.12 -12.64 11.15
CA ILE A 245 3.95 -12.15 9.78
C ILE A 245 5.15 -12.52 8.92
N THR A 246 4.98 -12.61 7.60
CA THR A 246 6.08 -12.86 6.65
C THR A 246 6.80 -11.57 6.24
N GLY A 247 6.09 -10.44 6.29
CA GLY A 247 6.63 -9.11 6.02
C GLY A 247 5.62 -8.01 6.34
N HIS A 248 5.97 -6.78 5.99
CA HIS A 248 5.11 -5.62 6.21
C HIS A 248 5.26 -4.63 5.04
N ALA A 249 4.24 -4.55 4.18
CA ALA A 249 4.13 -3.59 3.10
C ALA A 249 3.32 -2.37 3.58
N VAL A 250 3.90 -1.18 3.49
CA VAL A 250 3.23 0.08 3.83
C VAL A 250 2.57 0.66 2.58
N ASN A 251 1.28 0.98 2.66
CA ASN A 251 0.61 1.83 1.68
C ASN A 251 0.87 3.31 2.04
N PRO A 252 1.69 4.04 1.26
CA PRO A 252 2.14 5.36 1.64
C PRO A 252 1.06 6.43 1.40
N ALA A 253 1.29 7.63 1.93
CA ALA A 253 0.43 8.80 1.69
C ALA A 253 0.59 9.33 0.27
N LEU A 254 -0.37 10.14 -0.19
CA LEU A 254 -0.31 10.80 -1.51
C LEU A 254 0.87 11.79 -1.62
N GLN A 255 1.44 12.21 -0.49
CA GLN A 255 2.56 13.13 -0.39
C GLN A 255 3.91 12.37 -0.30
N PRO A 256 4.69 12.25 -1.40
CA PRO A 256 5.87 11.40 -1.45
C PRO A 256 7.02 11.80 -0.52
N VAL A 257 7.12 13.07 -0.11
CA VAL A 257 8.12 13.52 0.87
C VAL A 257 7.60 13.34 2.29
N LEU A 258 6.39 13.82 2.59
CA LEU A 258 5.82 13.73 3.94
C LEU A 258 5.58 12.28 4.39
N THR A 259 5.21 11.36 3.49
CA THR A 259 5.05 9.94 3.83
C THR A 259 6.32 9.31 4.40
N ARG A 260 7.51 9.88 4.11
CA ARG A 260 8.78 9.37 4.61
C ARG A 260 8.88 9.51 6.13
N ILE A 261 8.20 10.48 6.74
CA ILE A 261 8.23 10.73 8.19
C ILE A 261 7.71 9.51 8.96
N PRO A 262 6.43 9.08 8.82
CA PRO A 262 5.96 7.87 9.49
C PRO A 262 6.77 6.65 9.08
N MET A 263 7.14 6.51 7.80
CA MET A 263 7.88 5.33 7.33
C MET A 263 9.24 5.15 7.98
N LEU A 264 9.97 6.22 8.33
CA LEU A 264 11.21 6.08 9.11
C LEU A 264 10.99 5.52 10.52
N THR A 265 9.79 5.67 11.09
CA THR A 265 9.49 5.26 12.46
C THR A 265 9.09 3.78 12.57
N LEU A 266 8.61 3.17 11.48
CA LEU A 266 8.20 1.75 11.48
C LEU A 266 9.38 0.80 11.76
N PRO A 267 10.53 0.87 11.05
CA PRO A 267 11.70 0.07 11.39
C PRO A 267 12.15 0.28 12.84
N GLU A 268 12.03 1.49 13.38
CA GLU A 268 12.35 1.77 14.79
C GLU A 268 11.39 1.07 15.75
N SER A 269 10.09 1.08 15.46
CA SER A 269 9.08 0.34 16.25
C SER A 269 9.39 -1.15 16.30
N TYR A 270 9.84 -1.73 15.18
CA TYR A 270 10.27 -3.13 15.17
C TYR A 270 11.53 -3.39 15.98
N ARG A 271 12.53 -2.51 15.83
CA ARG A 271 13.84 -2.66 16.49
C ARG A 271 13.77 -2.42 18.00
N GLN A 272 13.00 -1.43 18.44
CA GLN A 272 12.91 -1.01 19.85
C GLN A 272 11.82 -1.75 20.61
N GLY A 273 10.80 -2.30 19.95
CA GLY A 273 9.76 -3.11 20.58
C GLY A 273 9.05 -2.36 21.71
N ARG A 274 9.19 -2.83 22.95
CA ARG A 274 8.57 -2.21 24.14
C ARG A 274 9.21 -0.87 24.54
N ASP A 275 10.47 -0.64 24.16
CA ASP A 275 11.19 0.59 24.47
C ASP A 275 10.90 1.71 23.46
N TYR A 276 10.10 1.41 22.44
CA TYR A 276 9.79 2.34 21.36
C TYR A 276 8.99 3.55 21.86
N CYS A 277 9.58 4.74 21.68
CA CYS A 277 8.98 6.01 22.04
C CYS A 277 8.54 6.77 20.79
N TYR A 278 7.28 6.61 20.37
CA TYR A 278 6.75 7.17 19.13
C TYR A 278 6.97 8.69 18.98
N GLY A 279 6.84 9.47 20.07
CA GLY A 279 7.07 10.92 20.03
C GLY A 279 8.54 11.32 19.81
N VAL A 280 9.49 10.51 20.27
CA VAL A 280 10.92 10.71 20.02
C VAL A 280 11.24 10.33 18.57
N SER A 281 10.75 9.17 18.13
CA SER A 281 10.91 8.68 16.76
C SER A 281 10.34 9.65 15.73
N PHE A 282 9.13 10.18 15.97
CA PHE A 282 8.53 11.21 15.13
C PHE A 282 9.44 12.43 14.96
N ARG A 283 9.96 13.00 16.06
CA ARG A 283 10.79 14.21 15.99
C ARG A 283 12.10 13.96 15.24
N ALA A 284 12.72 12.79 15.44
CA ALA A 284 13.93 12.41 14.72
C ALA A 284 13.65 12.24 13.22
N ALA A 285 12.60 11.52 12.86
CA ALA A 285 12.17 11.32 11.48
C ALA A 285 11.80 12.64 10.78
N ALA A 286 11.01 13.49 11.43
CA ALA A 286 10.64 14.80 10.89
C ALA A 286 11.88 15.67 10.65
N THR A 287 12.84 15.70 11.59
CA THR A 287 14.10 16.43 11.43
C THR A 287 14.92 15.91 10.25
N GLN A 288 14.99 14.59 10.08
CA GLN A 288 15.72 13.97 8.98
C GLN A 288 15.08 14.28 7.61
N VAL A 289 13.74 14.30 7.53
CA VAL A 289 13.01 14.49 6.27
C VAL A 289 12.88 15.97 5.91
N LEU A 290 12.68 16.85 6.88
CA LEU A 290 12.30 18.25 6.67
C LEU A 290 13.41 19.25 7.02
N GLY A 291 14.45 18.82 7.73
CA GLY A 291 15.39 19.71 8.41
C GLY A 291 14.82 20.27 9.72
N ALA A 292 15.69 20.75 10.59
CA ALA A 292 15.34 21.10 11.98
C ALA A 292 14.27 22.20 12.10
N GLU A 293 14.37 23.26 11.29
CA GLU A 293 13.45 24.40 11.33
C GLU A 293 12.03 24.00 10.95
N LEU A 294 11.87 23.39 9.76
CA LEU A 294 10.56 22.96 9.28
C LEU A 294 9.98 21.83 10.12
N ALA A 295 10.81 20.91 10.62
CA ALA A 295 10.36 19.86 11.54
C ALA A 295 9.80 20.44 12.85
N ALA A 296 10.37 21.52 13.38
CA ALA A 296 9.84 22.20 14.56
C ALA A 296 8.45 22.78 14.30
N LEU A 297 8.24 23.42 13.14
CA LEU A 297 6.93 23.93 12.72
C LEU A 297 5.90 22.80 12.57
N VAL A 298 6.25 21.74 11.84
CA VAL A 298 5.39 20.55 11.67
C VAL A 298 5.07 19.89 13.00
N THR A 299 6.02 19.86 13.95
CA THR A 299 5.78 19.33 15.30
C THR A 299 4.74 20.16 16.06
N LEU A 300 4.82 21.50 15.96
CA LEU A 300 3.84 22.40 16.59
C LEU A 300 2.45 22.25 15.97
N ASP A 301 2.38 22.07 14.65
CA ASP A 301 1.13 21.97 13.91
C ASP A 301 0.59 20.53 13.78
N LEU A 302 1.30 19.53 14.29
CA LEU A 302 1.01 18.10 14.04
C LEU A 302 -0.46 17.74 14.28
N LEU A 303 -1.03 18.18 15.41
CA LEU A 303 -2.43 17.93 15.74
C LEU A 303 -3.37 18.60 14.72
N THR A 304 -3.03 19.81 14.27
CA THR A 304 -3.84 20.53 13.27
C THR A 304 -3.78 19.85 11.91
N LEU A 305 -2.59 19.46 11.46
CA LEU A 305 -2.40 18.84 10.15
C LEU A 305 -3.02 17.43 10.08
N GLN A 306 -2.95 16.67 11.18
CA GLN A 306 -3.41 15.28 11.19
C GLN A 306 -4.85 15.09 11.68
N GLU A 307 -5.30 15.78 12.73
CA GLU A 307 -6.59 15.48 13.35
C GLU A 307 -7.74 16.35 12.82
N PHE A 308 -7.43 17.55 12.34
CA PHE A 308 -8.47 18.48 11.87
C PHE A 308 -8.67 18.33 10.36
N PRO A 309 -9.91 18.09 9.90
CA PRO A 309 -10.21 18.09 8.48
C PRO A 309 -9.82 19.44 7.86
N ARG A 310 -9.14 19.42 6.72
CA ARG A 310 -8.71 20.63 6.00
C ARG A 310 -9.84 21.64 5.83
N ASP A 311 -11.01 21.17 5.40
CA ASP A 311 -12.17 22.02 5.12
C ASP A 311 -12.76 22.68 6.38
N LEU A 312 -12.33 22.27 7.58
CA LEU A 312 -12.74 22.84 8.88
C LEU A 312 -11.65 23.70 9.54
N LEU A 313 -10.54 23.99 8.84
CA LEU A 313 -9.44 24.80 9.40
C LEU A 313 -9.82 26.28 9.60
N GLY A 314 -10.76 26.81 8.81
CA GLY A 314 -11.18 28.21 8.89
C GLY A 314 -9.99 29.17 8.74
N SER A 315 -9.89 30.16 9.63
CA SER A 315 -8.80 31.15 9.60
C SER A 315 -7.39 30.55 9.80
N ARG A 316 -7.29 29.34 10.37
CA ARG A 316 -6.00 28.63 10.53
C ARG A 316 -5.40 28.25 9.18
N GLN A 317 -6.22 28.00 8.16
CA GLN A 317 -5.75 27.61 6.84
C GLN A 317 -4.82 28.67 6.24
N GLN A 318 -5.21 29.95 6.30
CA GLN A 318 -4.37 31.05 5.79
C GLN A 318 -3.07 31.18 6.57
N ALA A 319 -3.12 31.08 7.91
CA ALA A 319 -1.92 31.13 8.74
C ALA A 319 -0.93 29.99 8.43
N LEU A 320 -1.44 28.79 8.13
CA LEU A 320 -0.62 27.66 7.69
C LEU A 320 -0.07 27.90 6.27
N LEU A 321 -0.86 28.42 5.35
CA LEU A 321 -0.41 28.76 3.99
C LEU A 321 0.74 29.78 4.01
N ASP A 322 0.61 30.84 4.81
CA ASP A 322 1.65 31.86 4.94
C ASP A 322 2.93 31.29 5.56
N ARG A 323 2.79 30.46 6.60
CA ARG A 323 3.89 29.81 7.29
C ARG A 323 4.65 28.85 6.37
N TYR A 324 3.97 27.87 5.79
CA TYR A 324 4.62 26.85 4.97
C TYR A 324 5.02 27.37 3.59
N GLY A 325 4.30 28.35 3.05
CA GLY A 325 4.64 29.02 1.78
C GLY A 325 5.96 29.79 1.82
N ALA A 326 6.47 30.14 3.01
CA ALA A 326 7.76 30.79 3.18
C ALA A 326 8.96 29.84 3.04
N HIS A 327 8.74 28.52 2.99
CA HIS A 327 9.83 27.53 2.93
C HIS A 327 9.88 26.85 1.55
N PRO A 328 10.97 27.00 0.77
CA PRO A 328 11.15 26.31 -0.52
C PRO A 328 11.57 24.84 -0.34
N HIS A 329 10.95 24.14 0.61
CA HIS A 329 11.22 22.73 0.90
C HIS A 329 10.12 21.85 0.28
N PRO A 330 10.46 20.72 -0.37
CA PRO A 330 9.47 19.82 -0.97
C PRO A 330 8.33 19.40 -0.02
N GLY A 331 8.66 19.07 1.24
CA GLY A 331 7.64 18.75 2.25
C GLY A 331 6.74 19.94 2.63
N ALA A 332 7.26 21.18 2.62
CA ALA A 332 6.43 22.38 2.85
C ALA A 332 5.51 22.65 1.65
N ILE A 333 6.02 22.41 0.43
CA ILE A 333 5.23 22.50 -0.81
C ILE A 333 4.07 21.50 -0.77
N GLU A 334 4.30 20.26 -0.33
CA GLU A 334 3.23 19.26 -0.18
C GLU A 334 2.16 19.69 0.85
N ILE A 335 2.56 20.31 1.98
CA ILE A 335 1.62 20.88 2.95
C ILE A 335 0.78 22.01 2.31
N VAL A 336 1.42 22.91 1.55
CA VAL A 336 0.73 24.01 0.86
C VAL A 336 -0.25 23.50 -0.21
N GLN A 337 0.15 22.49 -0.99
CA GLN A 337 -0.71 21.84 -1.98
C GLN A 337 -1.93 21.18 -1.32
N TRP A 338 -1.72 20.49 -0.19
CA TRP A 338 -2.82 19.94 0.60
C TRP A 338 -3.77 21.03 1.10
N LEU A 339 -3.25 22.11 1.68
CA LEU A 339 -4.04 23.26 2.15
C LEU A 339 -4.83 23.91 1.01
N ARG A 340 -4.35 23.88 -0.24
CA ARG A 340 -5.03 24.43 -1.43
C ARG A 340 -6.09 23.52 -2.02
N GLY A 341 -6.10 22.24 -1.65
CA GLY A 341 -7.06 21.28 -2.17
C GLY A 341 -6.53 20.36 -3.26
N ASP A 342 -5.24 20.41 -3.57
CA ASP A 342 -4.66 19.70 -4.73
C ASP A 342 -4.71 18.17 -4.56
N TYR A 343 -4.78 17.68 -3.32
CA TYR A 343 -4.95 16.26 -2.99
C TYR A 343 -6.40 15.86 -2.69
N ARG A 344 -7.37 16.77 -2.89
CA ARG A 344 -8.77 16.48 -2.63
C ARG A 344 -9.25 15.38 -3.57
N MET A 345 -9.81 14.33 -2.97
CA MET A 345 -10.44 13.25 -3.70
C MET A 345 -11.96 13.41 -3.64
N ASP A 346 -12.63 13.17 -4.77
CA ASP A 346 -14.07 12.96 -4.81
C ASP A 346 -14.37 11.47 -4.97
N ASP A 347 -15.61 11.07 -4.67
CA ASP A 347 -16.02 9.67 -4.75
C ASP A 347 -16.05 9.15 -6.20
N SER A 348 -16.12 10.04 -7.20
CA SER A 348 -16.13 9.64 -8.61
C SER A 348 -14.75 9.20 -9.11
N VAL A 349 -13.68 9.80 -8.58
CA VAL A 349 -12.30 9.35 -8.85
C VAL A 349 -12.08 7.95 -8.28
N VAL A 350 -12.59 7.66 -7.07
CA VAL A 350 -12.48 6.33 -6.47
C VAL A 350 -13.25 5.28 -7.28
N GLN A 351 -14.45 5.60 -7.77
CA GLN A 351 -15.28 4.69 -8.57
C GLN A 351 -14.73 4.40 -9.97
N THR A 352 -13.96 5.33 -10.54
CA THR A 352 -13.37 5.18 -11.89
C THR A 352 -12.03 4.45 -11.87
N GLN A 353 -11.37 4.42 -10.72
CA GLN A 353 -10.10 3.73 -10.51
C GLN A 353 -10.28 2.28 -10.05
#